data_AF-A0A2V7JL83-F1
#
_entry.id   AF-A0A2V7JL83-F1
#
_cell.length_a   1.000
_cell.length_b   1.000
_cell.length_c   1.000
_cell.angle_alpha   90.00
_cell.angle_beta   90.00
_cell.angle_gamma   90.00
#
_symmetry.space_group_name_H-M   'P 1'
#
loop_
_entity.id
_entity.type
_entity.pdbx_description
1 polymer ?
#
loop_
_entity_poly.entity_id
_entity_poly.type
_entity_poly.pdbx_seq_one_letter_code
_entity_poly.pdbx_strand_id
1 'polypeptide(L)'
;MRRTLLRSFALGTALTLSAFSTALAGPPWIAIEYPANPFDRASRDAFLTVRTYHHGEIMAKTVTGTAEGVVNGKRESMKLDIRPGSRPGMYVVFWQRPAAGRWVLVINSGNQGVVDATAVVEISPTGGVANVSVPTRSYGNGWIGPRPVAAAEIDGLLQGRTLASAGTRLGANVR
;
A
#
# COMPACT_ATOMS: atom_id res chain seq x y z
N MET A 1 1.42 69.17 -44.07
CA MET A 1 0.98 67.77 -44.32
C MET A 1 2.15 66.82 -44.10
N ARG A 2 2.12 66.04 -43.00
CA ARG A 2 2.51 64.62 -42.88
C ARG A 2 2.71 64.28 -41.40
N ARG A 3 1.77 63.50 -40.87
CA ARG A 3 1.79 62.81 -39.58
C ARG A 3 2.66 61.56 -39.70
N THR A 4 3.54 61.31 -38.74
CA THR A 4 4.04 59.95 -38.45
C THR A 4 4.60 59.92 -37.03
N LEU A 5 3.74 59.66 -36.04
CA LEU A 5 3.58 58.38 -35.33
C LEU A 5 4.55 58.22 -34.14
N LEU A 6 4.01 58.49 -32.94
CA LEU A 6 4.48 57.92 -31.68
C LEU A 6 4.62 56.40 -31.83
N ARG A 7 5.75 55.83 -31.40
CA ARG A 7 5.86 54.41 -31.08
C ARG A 7 6.50 54.25 -29.71
N SER A 8 5.62 54.20 -28.74
CA SER A 8 5.81 53.73 -27.38
C SER A 8 6.45 52.34 -27.39
N PHE A 9 7.67 52.20 -26.87
CA PHE A 9 8.21 50.91 -26.45
C PHE A 9 8.08 50.82 -24.93
N ALA A 10 6.87 50.53 -24.47
CA ALA A 10 6.66 50.03 -23.11
C ALA A 10 7.12 48.57 -23.10
N LEU A 11 8.33 48.34 -22.61
CA LEU A 11 8.91 47.00 -22.45
C LEU A 11 8.23 46.33 -21.24
N GLY A 12 7.15 45.59 -21.49
CA GLY A 12 6.46 44.81 -20.47
C GLY A 12 7.27 43.59 -20.06
N THR A 13 7.88 43.62 -18.88
CA THR A 13 8.50 42.45 -18.25
C THR A 13 7.42 41.67 -17.50
N ALA A 14 6.72 40.77 -18.20
CA ALA A 14 5.80 39.83 -17.56
C ALA A 14 6.62 38.69 -16.93
N LEU A 15 6.86 38.80 -15.62
CA LEU A 15 7.47 37.75 -14.81
C LEU A 15 6.42 36.67 -14.52
N THR A 16 6.39 35.61 -15.32
CA THR A 16 5.61 34.41 -15.03
C THR A 16 6.25 33.68 -13.84
N LEU A 17 5.74 33.94 -12.64
CA LEU A 17 6.02 33.12 -11.45
C LEU A 17 5.34 31.76 -11.63
N SER A 18 6.05 30.81 -12.24
CA SER A 18 5.67 29.40 -12.19
C SER A 18 5.88 28.93 -10.75
N ALA A 19 4.81 28.91 -9.94
CA ALA A 19 4.83 28.23 -8.66
C ALA A 19 5.02 26.74 -8.93
N PHE A 20 6.27 26.26 -8.82
CA PHE A 20 6.54 24.83 -8.76
C PHE A 20 5.98 24.33 -7.44
N SER A 21 4.78 23.76 -7.47
CA SER A 21 4.30 22.91 -6.38
C SER A 21 5.33 21.80 -6.25
N THR A 22 6.14 21.82 -5.19
CA THR A 22 6.94 20.65 -4.83
C THR A 22 5.93 19.54 -4.59
N ALA A 23 5.82 18.60 -5.54
CA ALA A 23 5.05 17.39 -5.30
C ALA A 23 5.61 16.77 -4.03
N LEU A 24 4.82 16.76 -2.95
CA LEU A 24 5.21 16.11 -1.71
C LEU A 24 5.35 14.62 -2.03
N ALA A 25 6.59 14.17 -2.17
CA ALA A 25 6.92 12.79 -2.44
C ALA A 25 6.60 11.93 -1.20
N GLY A 26 5.36 11.42 -1.11
CA GLY A 26 4.96 10.50 -0.03
C GLY A 26 5.50 9.07 -0.22
N PRO A 27 5.71 8.29 0.85
CA PRO A 27 6.19 6.92 0.73
C PRO A 27 5.21 6.04 -0.07
N PRO A 28 5.66 4.87 -0.58
CA PRO A 28 4.74 3.87 -1.12
C PRO A 28 3.73 3.43 -0.06
N TRP A 29 2.57 2.94 -0.49
CA TRP A 29 1.58 2.36 0.42
C TRP A 29 0.87 1.17 -0.23
N ILE A 30 0.34 0.28 0.59
CA ILE A 30 -0.48 -0.86 0.20
C ILE A 30 -1.74 -0.87 1.06
N ALA A 31 -2.90 -1.05 0.44
CA ALA A 31 -4.18 -1.14 1.12
C ALA A 31 -4.87 -2.45 0.79
N ILE A 32 -5.59 -2.99 1.78
CA ILE A 32 -6.41 -4.19 1.65
C ILE A 32 -7.87 -3.78 1.72
N GLU A 33 -8.70 -4.35 0.87
CA GLU A 33 -10.15 -4.25 0.95
C GLU A 33 -10.73 -5.65 1.16
N TYR A 34 -11.53 -5.78 2.22
CA TYR A 34 -12.20 -7.00 2.61
C TYR A 34 -13.60 -6.67 3.18
N PRO A 35 -14.66 -7.43 2.83
CA PRO A 35 -14.66 -8.46 1.78
C PRO A 35 -14.40 -7.83 0.40
N ALA A 36 -13.89 -8.63 -0.55
CA ALA A 36 -13.81 -8.20 -1.94
C ALA A 36 -15.21 -7.84 -2.46
N ASN A 37 -15.33 -6.77 -3.26
CA ASN A 37 -16.60 -6.35 -3.83
C ASN A 37 -17.13 -7.46 -4.78
N PRO A 38 -18.27 -8.11 -4.47
CA PRO A 38 -18.79 -9.21 -5.29
C PRO A 38 -19.43 -8.72 -6.60
N PHE A 39 -19.71 -7.41 -6.71
CA PHE A 39 -20.35 -6.81 -7.88
C PHE A 39 -19.36 -6.35 -8.94
N ASP A 40 -18.06 -6.22 -8.61
CA ASP A 40 -17.02 -6.10 -9.64
C ASP A 40 -16.69 -7.49 -10.18
N ARG A 41 -16.82 -7.66 -11.50
CA ARG A 41 -16.52 -8.91 -12.20
C ARG A 41 -15.08 -9.36 -11.94
N ALA A 42 -14.12 -8.44 -11.84
CA ALA A 42 -12.71 -8.77 -11.67
C ALA A 42 -12.38 -9.30 -10.27
N SER A 43 -13.12 -8.87 -9.24
CA SER A 43 -12.91 -9.31 -7.84
C SER A 43 -13.96 -10.30 -7.35
N ARG A 44 -14.84 -10.76 -8.23
CA ARG A 44 -15.81 -11.80 -7.89
C ARG A 44 -15.07 -13.05 -7.43
N ASP A 45 -15.56 -13.63 -6.34
CA ASP A 45 -15.01 -14.82 -5.68
C ASP A 45 -13.58 -14.66 -5.10
N ALA A 46 -12.99 -13.46 -5.20
CA ALA A 46 -11.72 -13.17 -4.55
C ALA A 46 -11.91 -13.12 -3.03
N PHE A 47 -10.89 -13.56 -2.30
CA PHE A 47 -10.90 -13.47 -0.85
C PHE A 47 -10.82 -12.02 -0.37
N LEU A 48 -9.92 -11.25 -0.99
CA LEU A 48 -9.73 -9.81 -0.76
C LEU A 48 -9.16 -9.13 -2.00
N THR A 49 -9.13 -7.80 -2.02
CA THR A 49 -8.40 -7.03 -3.04
C THR A 49 -7.28 -6.20 -2.41
N VAL A 50 -6.31 -5.85 -3.24
CA VAL A 50 -5.12 -5.07 -2.87
C VAL A 50 -5.06 -3.83 -3.75
N ARG A 51 -4.74 -2.69 -3.16
CA ARG A 51 -4.42 -1.45 -3.88
C ARG A 51 -3.02 -0.97 -3.54
N THR A 52 -2.26 -0.56 -4.54
CA THR A 52 -0.90 -0.04 -4.38
C THR A 52 -0.81 1.43 -4.74
N TYR A 53 -0.01 2.15 -3.97
CA TYR A 53 0.15 3.59 -4.08
C TYR A 53 1.62 4.01 -4.07
N HIS A 54 1.89 5.17 -4.66
CA HIS A 54 3.14 5.91 -4.49
C HIS A 54 2.83 7.40 -4.51
N HIS A 55 3.39 8.18 -3.58
CA HIS A 55 3.08 9.60 -3.42
C HIS A 55 1.59 9.92 -3.27
N GLY A 56 0.81 9.01 -2.67
CA GLY A 56 -0.65 9.15 -2.49
C GLY A 56 -1.49 8.77 -3.71
N GLU A 57 -0.87 8.58 -4.88
CA GLU A 57 -1.54 8.20 -6.12
C GLU A 57 -1.58 6.68 -6.31
N ILE A 58 -2.65 6.17 -6.92
CA ILE A 58 -2.74 4.75 -7.29
C ILE A 58 -1.70 4.47 -8.38
N MET A 59 -0.84 3.48 -8.15
CA MET A 59 0.20 3.10 -9.09
C MET A 59 0.35 1.59 -9.16
N ALA A 60 0.52 1.06 -10.38
CA ALA A 60 0.86 -0.34 -10.58
C ALA A 60 2.24 -0.65 -9.98
N LYS A 61 2.31 -1.74 -9.23
CA LYS A 61 3.54 -2.30 -8.64
C LYS A 61 3.57 -3.83 -8.86
N THR A 62 4.70 -4.47 -8.65
CA THR A 62 4.70 -5.92 -8.50
C THR A 62 4.09 -6.26 -7.15
N VAL A 63 3.06 -7.11 -7.13
CA VAL A 63 2.44 -7.63 -5.90
C VAL A 63 2.68 -9.14 -5.81
N THR A 64 3.19 -9.58 -4.67
CA THR A 64 3.40 -10.99 -4.34
C THR A 64 2.87 -11.27 -2.95
N GLY A 65 2.68 -12.54 -2.59
CA GLY A 65 2.37 -12.87 -1.21
C GLY A 65 2.31 -14.34 -0.91
N THR A 66 2.33 -14.64 0.38
CA THR A 66 2.22 -15.99 0.94
C THR A 66 1.19 -16.01 2.06
N ALA A 67 0.50 -17.13 2.20
CA ALA A 67 -0.22 -17.49 3.42
C ALA A 67 0.75 -18.29 4.30
N GLU A 68 1.07 -17.74 5.46
CA GLU A 68 1.93 -18.35 6.46
C GLU A 68 1.07 -18.88 7.59
N GLY A 69 1.29 -20.12 8.02
CA GLY A 69 0.45 -20.74 9.01
C GLY A 69 1.14 -21.76 9.90
N VAL A 70 0.41 -22.16 10.94
CA VAL A 70 0.77 -23.29 11.79
C VAL A 70 -0.40 -24.27 11.80
N VAL A 71 -0.14 -25.48 11.32
CA VAL A 71 -1.09 -26.60 11.27
C VAL A 71 -0.52 -27.74 12.09
N ASN A 72 -1.25 -28.22 13.10
CA ASN A 72 -0.79 -29.29 13.99
C ASN A 72 0.61 -29.05 14.58
N GLY A 73 0.91 -27.80 14.94
CA GLY A 73 2.20 -27.39 15.50
C GLY A 73 3.34 -27.25 14.48
N LYS A 74 3.10 -27.55 13.20
CA LYS A 74 4.08 -27.41 12.12
C LYS A 74 3.84 -26.15 11.32
N ARG A 75 4.93 -25.43 10.99
CA ARG A 75 4.90 -24.28 10.11
C ARG A 75 4.63 -24.70 8.67
N GLU A 76 3.69 -24.03 8.03
CA GLU A 76 3.28 -24.24 6.64
C GLU A 76 3.26 -22.90 5.90
N SER A 77 3.62 -22.90 4.62
CA SER A 77 3.63 -21.72 3.76
C SER A 77 3.01 -22.06 2.41
N MET A 78 2.14 -21.17 1.91
CA MET A 78 1.44 -21.34 0.64
C MET A 78 1.55 -20.07 -0.17
N LYS A 79 1.91 -20.18 -1.46
CA LYS A 79 1.89 -19.02 -2.35
C LYS A 79 0.45 -18.58 -2.59
N LEU A 80 0.20 -17.27 -2.54
CA LEU A 80 -1.09 -16.69 -2.88
C LEU A 80 -1.25 -16.60 -4.41
N ASP A 81 -2.46 -16.85 -4.89
CA ASP A 81 -2.85 -16.55 -6.27
C ASP A 81 -3.28 -15.09 -6.34
N ILE A 82 -2.39 -14.25 -6.88
CA ILE A 82 -2.59 -12.80 -7.00
C ILE A 82 -2.60 -12.44 -8.48
N ARG A 83 -3.69 -11.80 -8.91
CA ARG A 83 -3.91 -11.42 -10.31
C ARG A 83 -4.19 -9.92 -10.43
N PRO A 84 -3.83 -9.28 -11.54
CA PRO A 84 -4.27 -7.91 -11.82
C PRO A 84 -5.81 -7.81 -11.81
N GLY A 85 -6.32 -6.70 -11.28
CA GLY A 85 -7.74 -6.38 -11.26
C GLY A 85 -8.21 -5.57 -12.47
N SER A 86 -9.41 -4.99 -12.37
CA SER A 86 -10.04 -4.13 -13.38
C SER A 86 -9.34 -2.77 -13.62
N ARG A 87 -8.38 -2.37 -12.76
CA ARG A 87 -7.70 -1.07 -12.83
C ARG A 87 -6.20 -1.21 -12.52
N PRO A 88 -5.33 -0.33 -13.09
CA PRO A 88 -3.93 -0.25 -12.68
C PRO A 88 -3.79 -0.06 -11.17
N GLY A 89 -2.83 -0.76 -10.56
CA GLY A 89 -2.61 -0.71 -9.11
C GLY A 89 -3.65 -1.45 -8.28
N MET A 90 -4.63 -2.12 -8.89
CA MET A 90 -5.55 -3.04 -8.20
C MET A 90 -5.19 -4.48 -8.50
N TYR A 91 -5.24 -5.33 -7.47
CA TYR A 91 -5.00 -6.77 -7.56
C TYR A 91 -6.06 -7.52 -6.77
N VAL A 92 -6.34 -8.73 -7.21
CA VAL A 92 -7.30 -9.63 -6.57
C VAL A 92 -6.56 -10.83 -6.03
N VAL A 93 -6.87 -11.22 -4.80
CA VAL A 93 -6.21 -12.32 -4.10
C VAL A 93 -7.20 -13.46 -3.95
N PHE A 94 -6.90 -14.58 -4.59
CA PHE A 94 -7.59 -15.83 -4.40
C PHE A 94 -6.82 -16.66 -3.39
N TRP A 95 -7.51 -17.05 -2.33
CA TRP A 95 -6.97 -17.94 -1.33
C TRP A 95 -8.08 -18.77 -0.74
N GLN A 96 -7.91 -20.09 -0.79
CA GLN A 96 -8.78 -21.03 -0.08
C GLN A 96 -8.14 -21.32 1.26
N ARG A 97 -8.80 -20.87 2.32
CA ARG A 97 -8.33 -21.10 3.68
C ARG A 97 -8.26 -22.60 3.98
N PRO A 98 -7.11 -23.11 4.47
CA PRO A 98 -7.04 -24.48 4.99
C PRO A 98 -7.96 -24.68 6.20
N ALA A 99 -8.61 -25.83 6.28
CA ALA A 99 -9.62 -26.12 7.32
C ALA A 99 -9.07 -26.05 8.76
N ALA A 100 -7.77 -26.22 8.92
CA ALA A 100 -7.09 -26.22 10.22
C ALA A 100 -5.96 -25.19 10.26
N GLY A 101 -5.60 -24.83 11.48
CA GLY A 101 -4.45 -23.97 11.76
C GLY A 101 -4.78 -22.48 11.88
N ARG A 102 -3.78 -21.75 12.38
CA ARG A 102 -3.77 -20.29 12.41
C ARG A 102 -2.98 -19.79 11.20
N TRP A 103 -3.48 -18.75 10.55
CA TRP A 103 -2.94 -18.24 9.30
C TRP A 103 -2.82 -16.72 9.32
N VAL A 104 -1.79 -16.21 8.64
CA VAL A 104 -1.63 -14.81 8.29
C VAL A 104 -1.26 -14.72 6.81
N LEU A 105 -1.77 -13.73 6.09
CA LEU A 105 -1.35 -13.44 4.73
C LEU A 105 -0.31 -12.33 4.76
N VAL A 106 0.82 -12.55 4.10
CA VAL A 106 1.90 -11.58 3.96
C VAL A 106 1.94 -11.15 2.50
N ILE A 107 1.46 -9.95 2.22
CA ILE A 107 1.34 -9.42 0.86
C ILE A 107 2.34 -8.28 0.71
N ASN A 108 3.25 -8.45 -0.23
CA ASN A 108 4.29 -7.48 -0.54
C ASN A 108 3.93 -6.73 -1.82
N SER A 109 4.14 -5.42 -1.81
CA SER A 109 4.20 -4.60 -3.01
C SER A 109 5.62 -4.08 -3.18
N GLY A 110 6.04 -3.91 -4.42
CA GLY A 110 7.41 -3.51 -4.73
C GLY A 110 7.65 -3.33 -6.21
N ASN A 111 8.89 -3.01 -6.56
CA ASN A 111 9.32 -2.90 -7.95
C ASN A 111 10.66 -3.64 -8.12
N GLN A 112 10.81 -4.37 -9.23
CA GLN A 112 12.08 -5.01 -9.62
C GLN A 112 12.74 -5.86 -8.50
N GLY A 113 11.93 -6.59 -7.73
CA GLY A 113 12.41 -7.45 -6.64
C GLY A 113 12.69 -6.75 -5.30
N VAL A 114 12.54 -5.42 -5.24
CA VAL A 114 12.63 -4.65 -3.99
C VAL A 114 11.24 -4.51 -3.38
N VAL A 115 11.08 -4.90 -2.11
CA VAL A 115 9.83 -4.73 -1.36
C VAL A 115 9.74 -3.30 -0.84
N ASP A 116 8.67 -2.61 -1.25
CA ASP A 116 8.35 -1.24 -0.87
C ASP A 116 7.45 -1.19 0.36
N ALA A 117 6.41 -2.03 0.38
CA ALA A 117 5.44 -2.08 1.47
C ALA A 117 4.88 -3.50 1.65
N THR A 118 4.66 -3.88 2.91
CA THR A 118 4.08 -5.18 3.29
C THR A 118 2.77 -4.96 4.04
N ALA A 119 1.69 -5.56 3.54
CA ALA A 119 0.47 -5.74 4.30
C ALA A 119 0.50 -7.13 4.97
N VAL A 120 0.15 -7.17 6.25
CA VAL A 120 -0.06 -8.40 7.01
C VAL A 120 -1.54 -8.49 7.36
N VAL A 121 -2.17 -9.56 6.90
CA VAL A 121 -3.60 -9.82 7.07
C VAL A 121 -3.76 -11.00 8.01
N GLU A 122 -4.20 -10.74 9.23
CA GLU A 122 -4.45 -11.79 10.21
C GLU A 122 -5.82 -12.44 9.94
N ILE A 123 -5.87 -13.77 9.98
CA ILE A 123 -7.08 -14.54 9.69
C ILE A 123 -7.72 -15.02 10.97
N SER A 124 -9.00 -14.72 11.14
CA SER A 124 -9.81 -15.17 12.28
C SER A 124 -10.00 -16.68 12.28
N PRO A 125 -10.30 -17.30 13.45
CA PRO A 125 -10.66 -18.71 13.51
C PRO A 125 -11.87 -19.10 12.63
N THR A 126 -12.77 -18.16 12.32
CA THR A 126 -13.92 -18.37 11.43
C THR A 126 -13.58 -18.18 9.95
N GLY A 127 -12.42 -17.61 9.63
CA GLY A 127 -11.84 -17.59 8.28
C GLY A 127 -11.96 -16.27 7.55
N GLY A 128 -12.61 -15.28 8.15
CA GLY A 128 -12.56 -13.90 7.68
C GLY A 128 -11.30 -13.17 8.13
N VAL A 129 -11.08 -11.98 7.59
CA VAL A 129 -10.00 -11.08 8.02
C VAL A 129 -10.29 -10.58 9.44
N ALA A 130 -9.36 -10.81 10.37
CA ALA A 130 -9.42 -10.32 11.74
C ALA A 130 -8.77 -8.94 11.88
N ASN A 131 -7.64 -8.73 11.21
CA ASN A 131 -6.87 -7.49 11.27
C ASN A 131 -6.08 -7.29 9.97
N VAL A 132 -5.85 -6.03 9.60
CA VAL A 132 -4.91 -5.66 8.54
C VAL A 132 -3.93 -4.66 9.12
N SER A 133 -2.64 -4.99 9.04
CA SER A 133 -1.56 -4.11 9.47
C SER A 133 -0.61 -3.84 8.31
N VAL A 134 -0.14 -2.60 8.18
CA VAL A 134 0.95 -2.23 7.26
C VAL A 134 2.08 -1.69 8.14
N PRO A 135 3.05 -2.52 8.55
CA PRO A 135 4.08 -2.09 9.47
C PRO A 135 4.92 -0.96 8.88
N THR A 136 5.21 0.03 9.72
CA THR A 136 5.94 1.24 9.36
C THR A 136 7.23 1.39 10.15
N ARG A 137 8.15 2.20 9.62
CA ARG A 137 9.34 2.71 10.31
C ARG A 137 9.47 4.21 10.08
N SER A 138 10.15 4.89 10.99
CA SER A 138 10.66 6.24 10.74
C SER A 138 11.88 6.17 9.82
N TYR A 139 11.96 7.06 8.83
CA TYR A 139 13.13 7.21 7.97
C TYR A 139 14.15 8.24 8.51
N GLY A 140 13.93 8.76 9.72
CA GLY A 140 14.54 10.01 10.17
C GLY A 140 13.64 11.18 9.79
N ASN A 141 14.12 12.43 9.91
CA ASN A 141 13.55 13.66 9.30
C ASN A 141 12.02 13.90 9.38
N GLY A 142 11.31 13.26 10.30
CA GLY A 142 9.84 13.36 10.46
C GLY A 142 9.03 12.47 9.51
N TRP A 143 9.66 11.72 8.60
CA TRP A 143 8.96 10.85 7.66
C TRP A 143 8.74 9.44 8.23
N ILE A 144 7.54 8.90 8.01
CA ILE A 144 7.17 7.52 8.33
C ILE A 144 6.72 6.86 7.05
N GLY A 145 7.13 5.61 6.82
CA GLY A 145 6.59 4.82 5.73
C GLY A 145 6.74 3.32 5.96
N PRO A 146 6.25 2.50 5.02
CA PRO A 146 6.22 1.06 5.19
C PRO A 146 7.61 0.45 5.33
N ARG A 147 7.62 -0.73 5.95
CA ARG A 147 8.80 -1.59 6.02
C ARG A 147 8.44 -3.03 5.67
N PRO A 148 9.44 -3.83 5.24
CA PRO A 148 9.31 -5.27 5.23
C PRO A 148 9.05 -5.84 6.64
N VAL A 149 8.46 -7.03 6.68
CA VAL A 149 8.21 -7.80 7.90
C VAL A 149 9.15 -9.00 7.96
N ALA A 150 9.82 -9.19 9.09
CA ALA A 150 10.76 -10.29 9.27
C ALA A 150 10.04 -11.62 9.58
N ALA A 151 10.67 -12.75 9.24
CA ALA A 151 10.13 -14.08 9.52
C ALA A 151 9.76 -14.30 11.00
N ALA A 152 10.60 -13.82 11.93
CA ALA A 152 10.35 -13.92 13.36
C ALA A 152 9.11 -13.13 13.83
N GLU A 153 8.76 -12.03 13.14
CA GLU A 153 7.54 -11.29 13.43
C GLU A 153 6.30 -12.06 12.98
N ILE A 154 6.39 -12.73 11.82
CA ILE A 154 5.35 -13.65 11.33
C ILE A 154 5.19 -14.81 12.31
N ASP A 155 6.28 -15.41 12.80
CA ASP A 155 6.24 -16.42 13.85
C ASP A 155 5.55 -15.92 15.12
N GLY A 156 5.84 -14.69 15.54
CA GLY A 156 5.19 -14.05 16.68
C GLY A 156 3.67 -13.91 16.49
N LEU A 157 3.22 -13.48 15.32
CA LEU A 157 1.78 -13.42 14.98
C LEU A 157 1.14 -14.80 15.00
N LEU A 158 1.82 -15.79 14.43
CA LEU A 158 1.41 -17.20 14.49
C LEU A 158 1.54 -17.80 15.88
N GLN A 159 1.95 -17.03 16.89
CA GLN A 159 1.86 -17.33 18.33
C GLN A 159 0.82 -16.45 19.05
N GLY A 160 0.26 -15.43 18.40
CA GLY A 160 -0.76 -14.53 18.94
C GLY A 160 -0.22 -13.20 19.45
N ARG A 161 1.02 -12.85 19.10
CA ARG A 161 1.62 -11.55 19.39
C ARG A 161 1.20 -10.53 18.33
N THR A 162 1.28 -9.25 18.65
CA THR A 162 0.97 -8.14 17.74
C THR A 162 2.22 -7.59 17.05
N LEU A 163 2.07 -7.05 15.85
CA LEU A 163 3.17 -6.37 15.14
C LEU A 163 3.50 -5.02 15.79
N ALA A 164 4.79 -4.69 15.82
CA ALA A 164 5.24 -3.34 16.16
C ALA A 164 5.15 -2.42 14.94
N SER A 165 4.53 -1.25 15.10
CA SER A 165 4.45 -0.21 14.07
C SER A 165 4.80 1.16 14.66
N ALA A 166 5.55 1.96 13.90
CA ALA A 166 5.79 3.35 14.26
C ALA A 166 4.50 4.14 13.98
N GLY A 167 3.76 4.51 15.04
CA GLY A 167 2.59 5.35 14.90
C GLY A 167 2.96 6.73 14.34
N THR A 168 2.16 7.24 13.40
CA THR A 168 2.21 8.65 13.05
C THR A 168 1.78 9.44 14.27
N ARG A 169 2.72 10.14 14.93
CA ARG A 169 2.34 11.25 15.81
C ARG A 169 1.75 12.31 14.89
N LEU A 170 0.43 12.28 14.67
CA LEU A 170 -0.27 13.42 14.11
C LEU A 170 0.02 14.59 15.03
N GLY A 171 0.90 15.50 14.58
CA GLY A 171 1.20 16.71 15.31
C GLY A 171 -0.10 17.43 15.60
N ALA A 172 -0.33 17.75 16.87
CA ALA A 172 -1.53 18.41 17.38
C ALA A 172 -1.67 19.88 16.92
N ASN A 173 -1.34 20.18 15.67
CA ASN A 173 -1.35 21.53 15.10
C ASN A 173 -2.12 21.57 13.77
N VAL A 174 -3.38 21.14 13.81
CA VAL A 174 -4.39 21.68 12.91
C VAL A 174 -5.44 22.36 13.80
N ARG A 175 -5.25 23.66 13.98
CA ARG A 175 -6.28 24.62 14.39
C ARG A 175 -6.32 25.70 13.34
#